data_AF-A0A5E4CMY5-F1
#
_entry.id   AF-A0A5E4CMY5-F1
#
_cell.length_a   1.000
_cell.length_b   1.000
_cell.length_c   1.000
_cell.angle_alpha   90.00
_cell.angle_beta   90.00
_cell.angle_gamma   90.00
#
_symmetry.space_group_name_H-M   'P 1'
#
loop_
_entity.id
_entity.type
_entity.pdbx_description
1 polymer ?
#
loop_
_entity_poly.entity_id
_entity_poly.type
_entity_poly.pdbx_seq_one_letter_code
_entity_poly.pdbx_strand_id
1 'polypeptide(L)'
;DRFWRKTRSRNLRFHCRGVDANRNWKVKWCDEGASMHPCDDTYCGPFPESEPEVKAVANFLRKHRKHIRAYLSFHAYAQMLLYPYSYKYATIPNFNCVESAAYKAVKALRSVYGVRYRYGPASRTL
;
A
#
# COMPACT_ATOMS: atom_id res chain seq x y z
N ASP A 1 -11.53 -6.79 -18.90
CA ASP A 1 -11.10 -5.41 -18.63
C ASP A 1 -9.61 -5.41 -18.28
N ARG A 2 -8.80 -4.72 -19.08
CA ARG A 2 -7.34 -4.66 -18.94
C ARG A 2 -6.88 -3.70 -17.84
N PHE A 3 -7.71 -2.74 -17.46
CA PHE A 3 -7.39 -1.69 -16.48
C PHE A 3 -8.00 -1.95 -15.09
N TRP A 4 -8.63 -3.11 -14.90
CA TRP A 4 -9.19 -3.51 -13.61
C TRP A 4 -8.11 -3.56 -12.52
N ARG A 5 -8.37 -2.93 -11.36
CA ARG A 5 -7.40 -2.82 -10.25
C ARG A 5 -7.85 -3.41 -8.90
N LYS A 6 -9.16 -3.55 -8.69
CA LYS A 6 -9.75 -4.03 -7.43
C LYS A 6 -9.70 -5.57 -7.35
N THR A 7 -10.06 -6.14 -6.21
CA THR A 7 -10.40 -7.56 -6.12
C THR A 7 -11.65 -7.90 -6.96
N ARG A 8 -12.17 -9.13 -6.87
CA ARG A 8 -13.38 -9.56 -7.60
C ARG A 8 -14.54 -9.95 -6.68
N SER A 9 -14.46 -9.58 -5.40
CA SER A 9 -15.53 -9.81 -4.42
C SER A 9 -16.86 -9.19 -4.89
N ARG A 10 -17.97 -9.85 -4.55
CA ARG A 10 -19.31 -9.41 -4.96
C ARG A 10 -19.93 -8.57 -3.84
N ASN A 11 -20.46 -7.41 -4.20
CA ASN A 11 -21.36 -6.68 -3.33
C ASN A 11 -22.81 -7.10 -3.65
N LEU A 12 -23.60 -7.48 -2.64
CA LEU A 12 -24.98 -7.93 -2.86
C LEU A 12 -25.95 -6.77 -3.18
N ARG A 13 -25.60 -5.55 -2.77
CA ARG A 13 -26.45 -4.35 -2.92
C ARG A 13 -26.14 -3.53 -4.16
N PHE A 14 -24.97 -3.72 -4.77
CA PHE A 14 -24.50 -2.93 -5.90
C PHE A 14 -24.03 -3.84 -7.05
N HIS A 15 -24.24 -3.43 -8.29
CA HIS A 15 -23.73 -4.17 -9.47
C HIS A 15 -22.20 -4.10 -9.61
N CYS A 16 -21.54 -3.21 -8.86
CA CYS A 16 -20.10 -3.03 -8.81
C CYS A 16 -19.41 -4.18 -8.07
N ARG A 17 -18.16 -4.46 -8.45
CA ARG A 17 -17.35 -5.55 -7.90
C ARG A 17 -16.04 -5.05 -7.35
N GLY A 18 -15.54 -5.78 -6.37
CA GLY A 18 -14.19 -5.63 -5.85
C GLY A 18 -14.01 -4.47 -4.88
N VAL A 19 -12.97 -4.61 -4.08
CA VAL A 19 -12.44 -3.68 -3.11
C VAL A 19 -11.02 -3.31 -3.51
N ASP A 20 -10.59 -2.08 -3.25
CA ASP A 20 -9.17 -1.73 -3.33
C ASP A 20 -8.42 -2.42 -2.19
N ALA A 21 -7.66 -3.47 -2.53
CA ALA A 21 -6.85 -4.23 -1.58
C ALA A 21 -5.85 -3.35 -0.81
N ASN A 22 -5.40 -2.22 -1.40
CA ASN A 22 -4.48 -1.27 -0.77
C ASN A 22 -5.19 -0.15 0.02
N ARG A 23 -6.51 -0.25 0.22
CA ARG A 23 -7.31 0.55 1.18
C ARG A 23 -8.02 -0.32 2.22
N ASN A 24 -7.88 -1.63 2.13
CA ASN A 24 -8.60 -2.59 2.98
C ASN A 24 -7.82 -3.01 4.25
N TRP A 25 -6.62 -2.48 4.51
CA TRP A 25 -5.81 -2.87 5.66
C TRP A 25 -6.35 -2.31 6.99
N LYS A 26 -6.13 -3.03 8.11
CA LYS A 26 -6.50 -2.57 9.46
C LYS A 26 -5.53 -1.53 10.03
N VAL A 27 -5.37 -0.42 9.32
CA VAL A 27 -4.58 0.75 9.74
C VAL A 27 -5.26 2.01 9.22
N LYS A 28 -5.87 2.79 10.12
CA LYS A 28 -6.68 3.97 9.76
C LYS A 28 -7.60 3.69 8.56
N TRP A 29 -8.38 2.61 8.69
CA TRP A 29 -9.17 2.06 7.60
C TRP A 29 -10.28 3.02 7.17
N CYS A 30 -10.41 3.19 5.86
CA CYS A 30 -11.38 4.05 5.20
C CYS A 30 -11.39 5.52 5.62
N ASP A 31 -10.23 6.02 6.03
CA ASP A 31 -9.97 7.44 6.29
C ASP A 31 -9.63 8.16 4.96
N GLU A 32 -8.94 9.30 5.04
CA GLU A 32 -8.51 10.09 3.88
C GLU A 32 -7.84 9.25 2.77
N GLY A 33 -8.25 9.49 1.51
CA GLY A 33 -7.73 8.82 0.32
C GLY A 33 -8.38 7.47 -0.01
N ALA A 34 -9.47 7.10 0.68
CA ALA A 34 -10.30 5.94 0.39
C ALA A 34 -11.77 6.35 0.16
N SER A 35 -12.58 5.44 -0.40
CA SER A 35 -14.02 5.67 -0.58
C SER A 35 -14.86 4.60 0.11
N MET A 36 -16.03 5.00 0.62
CA MET A 36 -17.08 4.10 1.11
C MET A 36 -18.04 3.62 0.01
N HIS A 37 -17.98 4.19 -1.20
CA HIS A 37 -18.89 3.83 -2.28
C HIS A 37 -18.36 2.60 -3.06
N PRO A 38 -19.11 1.48 -3.15
CA PRO A 38 -18.62 0.23 -3.76
C PRO A 38 -18.22 0.30 -5.24
N CYS A 39 -18.69 1.31 -5.96
CA CYS A 39 -18.37 1.52 -7.37
C CYS A 39 -17.04 2.24 -7.57
N ASP A 40 -16.56 2.96 -6.56
CA ASP A 40 -15.31 3.71 -6.67
C ASP A 40 -14.10 2.80 -6.75
N ASP A 41 -13.10 3.25 -7.48
CA ASP A 41 -11.85 2.53 -7.64
C ASP A 41 -11.08 2.41 -6.33
N THR A 42 -11.24 3.36 -5.41
CA THR A 42 -10.61 3.39 -4.07
C THR A 42 -11.51 2.86 -2.96
N TYR A 43 -12.56 2.09 -3.32
CA TYR A 43 -13.47 1.50 -2.34
C TYR A 43 -12.72 0.69 -1.28
N CYS A 44 -12.88 1.04 -0.01
CA CYS A 44 -12.14 0.46 1.12
C CYS A 44 -12.70 -0.88 1.62
N GLY A 45 -13.86 -1.30 1.11
CA GLY A 45 -14.56 -2.51 1.55
C GLY A 45 -15.63 -2.24 2.61
N PRO A 46 -16.34 -3.27 3.08
CA PRO A 46 -17.36 -3.13 4.14
C PRO A 46 -16.77 -3.02 5.55
N PHE A 47 -15.55 -3.51 5.78
CA PHE A 47 -14.80 -3.48 7.05
C PHE A 47 -13.31 -3.73 6.78
N PRO A 48 -12.38 -3.40 7.70
CA PRO A 48 -10.96 -3.67 7.48
C PRO A 48 -10.66 -5.17 7.40
N GLU A 49 -9.82 -5.54 6.44
CA GLU A 49 -9.45 -6.92 6.10
C GLU A 49 -10.66 -7.78 5.71
N SER A 50 -11.63 -7.19 5.01
CA SER A 50 -12.78 -7.92 4.44
C SER A 50 -12.41 -8.81 3.27
N GLU A 51 -11.37 -8.43 2.51
CA GLU A 51 -10.93 -9.22 1.38
C GLU A 51 -10.09 -10.42 1.83
N PRO A 52 -10.40 -11.66 1.39
CA PRO A 52 -9.69 -12.86 1.82
C PRO A 52 -8.19 -12.80 1.48
N GLU A 53 -7.82 -12.15 0.38
CA GLU A 53 -6.43 -11.94 -0.04
C GLU A 53 -5.67 -11.08 0.97
N VAL A 54 -6.25 -9.94 1.38
CA VAL A 54 -5.67 -9.04 2.39
C VAL A 54 -5.64 -9.72 3.75
N LYS A 55 -6.71 -10.44 4.11
CA LYS A 55 -6.82 -11.17 5.37
C LYS A 55 -5.73 -12.24 5.51
N ALA A 56 -5.47 -12.99 4.43
CA ALA A 56 -4.45 -14.03 4.41
C ALA A 56 -3.06 -13.46 4.68
N VAL A 57 -2.67 -12.37 3.99
CA VAL A 57 -1.36 -11.73 4.20
C VAL A 57 -1.28 -11.14 5.61
N ALA A 58 -2.31 -10.43 6.07
CA ALA A 58 -2.33 -9.86 7.41
C ALA A 58 -2.18 -10.93 8.51
N ASN A 59 -2.85 -12.08 8.35
CA ASN A 59 -2.71 -13.22 9.26
C ASN A 59 -1.30 -13.80 9.24
N PHE A 60 -0.71 -13.99 8.05
CA PHE A 60 0.66 -14.48 7.91
C PHE A 60 1.68 -13.55 8.58
N LEU A 61 1.58 -12.25 8.34
CA LEU A 61 2.45 -11.23 8.94
C LEU A 61 2.33 -11.21 10.46
N ARG A 62 1.10 -11.25 11.00
CA ARG A 62 0.86 -11.30 12.45
C ARG A 62 1.44 -12.56 13.08
N LYS A 63 1.26 -13.73 12.46
CA LYS A 63 1.77 -15.02 12.94
C LYS A 63 3.31 -15.05 12.99
N HIS A 64 3.99 -14.42 12.02
CA HIS A 64 5.45 -14.46 11.89
C HIS A 64 6.14 -13.14 12.26
N ARG A 65 5.47 -12.24 12.99
CA ARG A 65 5.95 -10.89 13.31
C ARG A 65 7.33 -10.82 13.96
N LYS A 66 7.76 -11.88 14.67
CA LYS A 66 9.08 -11.96 15.32
C LYS A 66 10.21 -12.28 14.35
N HIS A 67 9.90 -12.87 13.19
CA HIS A 67 10.88 -13.35 12.21
C HIS A 67 10.96 -12.44 10.98
N ILE A 68 9.88 -11.75 10.64
CA ILE A 68 9.84 -10.83 9.50
C ILE A 68 10.60 -9.54 9.86
N ARG A 69 11.64 -9.23 9.09
CA ARG A 69 12.48 -8.03 9.29
C ARG A 69 12.19 -6.88 8.32
N ALA A 70 11.63 -7.20 7.16
CA ALA A 70 11.27 -6.22 6.13
C ALA A 70 9.98 -6.64 5.42
N TYR A 71 9.23 -5.65 4.94
CA TYR A 71 8.04 -5.83 4.10
C TYR A 71 8.15 -4.89 2.89
N LEU A 72 8.10 -5.45 1.69
CA LEU A 72 8.16 -4.71 0.43
C LEU A 72 6.89 -5.04 -0.37
N SER A 73 6.16 -4.01 -0.78
CA SER A 73 4.99 -4.14 -1.68
C SER A 73 5.29 -3.41 -2.98
N PHE A 74 5.21 -4.13 -4.10
CA PHE A 74 5.54 -3.59 -5.42
C PHE A 74 4.29 -3.13 -6.15
N HIS A 75 4.35 -1.91 -6.69
CA HIS A 75 3.28 -1.31 -7.48
C HIS A 75 3.88 -0.62 -8.70
N ALA A 76 3.03 -0.33 -9.68
CA ALA A 76 3.34 0.51 -10.83
C ALA A 76 2.18 1.48 -11.09
N TYR A 77 2.41 2.64 -11.68
CA TYR A 77 3.67 3.21 -12.17
C TYR A 77 4.21 4.29 -11.21
N ALA A 78 5.06 5.20 -11.70
CA ALA A 78 5.56 6.44 -11.08
C ALA A 78 7.04 6.46 -10.64
N GLN A 79 7.75 5.32 -10.66
CA GLN A 79 9.17 5.23 -10.28
C GLN A 79 9.44 5.83 -8.89
N MET A 80 8.74 5.30 -7.87
CA MET A 80 8.85 5.77 -6.50
C MET A 80 9.21 4.62 -5.56
N LEU A 81 10.07 4.90 -4.57
CA LEU A 81 10.31 4.06 -3.40
C LEU A 81 9.74 4.76 -2.19
N LEU A 82 8.60 4.29 -1.72
CA LEU A 82 7.85 4.92 -0.64
C LEU A 82 7.98 4.14 0.66
N TYR A 83 7.99 4.86 1.78
CA TYR A 83 7.91 4.28 3.11
C TYR A 83 6.85 4.99 3.97
N PRO A 84 6.45 4.45 5.13
CA PRO A 84 5.39 5.05 5.94
C PRO A 84 5.72 6.48 6.43
N TYR A 85 4.74 7.26 6.87
CA TYR A 85 3.31 6.97 6.80
C TYR A 85 2.69 7.54 5.52
N SER A 86 1.62 6.92 5.03
CA SER A 86 0.73 7.50 4.03
C SER A 86 -0.46 8.20 4.67
N TYR A 87 -1.05 7.60 5.70
CA TYR A 87 -2.29 8.08 6.34
C TYR A 87 -2.10 9.31 7.25
N LYS A 88 -0.87 9.81 7.43
CA LYS A 88 -0.59 10.99 8.27
C LYS A 88 0.73 11.67 7.91
N TYR A 89 0.80 12.96 8.22
CA TYR A 89 1.99 13.80 8.11
C TYR A 89 2.86 13.75 9.37
N ALA A 90 3.39 12.56 9.70
CA ALA A 90 4.30 12.38 10.83
C ALA A 90 5.54 11.59 10.43
N THR A 91 6.65 11.83 11.13
CA THR A 91 7.88 11.04 10.96
C THR A 91 7.70 9.63 11.53
N ILE A 92 8.38 8.66 10.90
CA ILE A 92 8.43 7.29 11.40
C ILE A 92 9.49 7.15 12.50
N PRO A 93 9.33 6.18 13.42
CA PRO A 93 10.43 5.70 14.22
C PRO A 93 11.60 5.27 13.30
N ASN A 94 12.83 5.53 13.73
CA ASN A 94 14.06 5.21 12.97
C ASN A 94 14.14 5.87 11.59
N PHE A 95 13.55 7.06 11.41
CA PHE A 95 13.55 7.84 10.15
C PHE A 95 14.91 7.86 9.45
N ASN A 96 15.99 8.24 10.15
CA ASN A 96 17.34 8.34 9.55
C ASN A 96 17.81 7.02 8.93
N CYS A 97 17.50 5.88 9.56
CA CYS A 97 17.88 4.56 9.06
C CYS A 97 17.12 4.21 7.77
N VAL A 98 15.80 4.40 7.78
CA VAL A 98 14.94 4.10 6.63
C VAL A 98 15.23 5.05 5.46
N GLU A 99 15.42 6.34 5.73
CA GLU A 99 15.75 7.34 4.72
C GLU A 99 17.11 7.03 4.06
N SER A 100 18.13 6.68 4.86
CA SER A 100 19.44 6.27 4.33
C SER A 100 19.34 4.99 3.49
N ALA A 101 18.55 4.00 3.92
CA ALA A 101 18.32 2.78 3.17
C ALA A 101 17.60 3.05 1.83
N ALA A 102 16.56 3.89 1.84
CA ALA A 102 15.84 4.31 0.64
C ALA A 102 16.76 5.02 -0.36
N TYR A 103 17.57 5.99 0.11
CA TYR A 103 18.56 6.68 -0.71
C TYR A 103 19.55 5.71 -1.38
N LYS A 104 20.11 4.78 -0.60
CA LYS A 104 21.06 3.77 -1.12
C LYS A 104 20.39 2.86 -2.16
N ALA A 105 19.14 2.44 -1.91
CA ALA A 105 18.39 1.60 -2.83
C ALA A 105 18.11 2.30 -4.16
N VAL A 106 17.63 3.57 -4.16
CA VAL A 106 17.41 4.30 -5.42
C VAL A 106 18.71 4.62 -6.15
N LYS A 107 19.82 4.83 -5.45
CA LYS A 107 21.14 5.02 -6.06
C LYS A 107 21.60 3.74 -6.77
N ALA A 108 21.40 2.57 -6.16
CA ALA A 108 21.70 1.28 -6.77
C ALA A 108 20.78 0.97 -7.96
N LEU A 109 19.49 1.29 -7.89
CA LEU A 109 18.58 1.17 -9.04
C LEU A 109 19.04 2.04 -10.22
N ARG A 110 19.45 3.28 -9.93
CA ARG A 110 19.96 4.21 -10.94
C ARG A 110 21.27 3.73 -11.58
N SER A 111 22.14 3.03 -10.86
CA SER A 111 23.45 2.63 -11.41
C SER A 111 23.36 1.57 -12.51
N VAL A 112 22.25 0.84 -12.62
CA VAL A 112 22.09 -0.20 -13.64
C VAL A 112 21.73 0.40 -14.99
N TYR A 113 20.69 1.24 -15.04
CA TYR A 113 20.13 1.76 -16.30
C TYR A 113 19.87 3.27 -16.32
N GLY A 114 20.34 4.02 -15.31
CA GLY A 114 20.16 5.47 -15.23
C GLY A 114 18.76 5.94 -14.81
N VAL A 115 17.82 5.02 -14.55
CA VAL A 115 16.44 5.36 -14.18
C VAL A 115 16.39 6.06 -12.83
N ARG A 116 15.71 7.20 -12.77
CA ARG A 116 15.59 8.03 -11.57
C ARG A 116 14.31 7.69 -10.80
N TYR A 117 14.47 7.29 -9.54
CA TYR A 117 13.38 7.08 -8.61
C TYR A 117 13.31 8.21 -7.59
N ARG A 118 12.09 8.70 -7.31
CA ARG A 118 11.83 9.51 -6.11
C ARG A 118 11.72 8.58 -4.91
N TYR A 119 12.05 9.06 -3.72
CA TYR A 119 11.83 8.32 -2.49
C TYR A 119 11.47 9.28 -1.35
N GLY A 120 10.83 8.74 -0.31
CA GLY A 120 10.40 9.51 0.84
C GLY A 120 9.17 8.92 1.53
N PRO A 121 8.64 9.60 2.56
CA PRO A 121 7.42 9.19 3.21
C PRO A 121 6.25 9.36 2.25
N ALA A 122 5.38 8.35 2.16
CA ALA A 122 4.29 8.31 1.21
C ALA A 122 3.39 9.56 1.28
N SER A 123 3.11 10.09 2.47
CA SER A 123 2.27 11.30 2.64
C SER A 123 2.83 12.58 2.02
N ARG A 124 4.14 12.65 1.73
CA ARG A 124 4.77 13.85 1.14
C ARG A 124 5.29 13.64 -0.28
N THR A 125 5.47 12.37 -0.68
CA THR A 125 6.05 12.04 -1.99
C THR A 125 4.99 11.72 -3.04
N LEU A 126 3.85 11.14 -2.62
CA LEU A 126 2.68 10.93 -3.46
C LEU A 126 2.00 12.26 -3.83
#